data_AF-A0A3Q0QVZ8-F1
#
_entry.id   AF-A0A3Q0QVZ8-F1
#
_cell.length_a   1.000
_cell.length_b   1.000
_cell.length_c   1.000
_cell.angle_alpha   90.00
_cell.angle_beta   90.00
_cell.angle_gamma   90.00
#
_symmetry.space_group_name_H-M   'P 1'
#
loop_
_entity.id
_entity.type
_entity.pdbx_description
1 polymer ?
#
loop_
_entity_poly.entity_id
_entity_poly.type
_entity_poly.pdbx_seq_one_letter_code
_entity_poly.pdbx_strand_id
1 'polypeptide(L)'
;FNLFLNIITSLDYRALTQFRDMILCVQPNSWPVLDYADYGCYCGMGGSGTPVDDLDRCCEVHDHCYSDSMQHPECWPILDNPYTEFYAYNCDKQNKKITCNNDECEMFICECDRKAAECFARSSWNPDHEHLPSDQCQ
;
A
#
# COMPACT_ATOMS: atom_id res chain seq x y z
N PHE A 1 -27.47 -23.18 -15.78
CA PHE A 1 -27.66 -21.98 -14.94
C PHE A 1 -26.34 -21.74 -14.22
N ASN A 2 -25.85 -20.50 -14.33
CA ASN A 2 -24.46 -20.05 -14.21
C ASN A 2 -23.63 -20.58 -13.03
N LEU A 3 -22.40 -21.02 -13.35
CA LEU A 3 -21.33 -21.38 -12.41
C LEU A 3 -20.04 -20.67 -12.84
N PHE A 4 -20.06 -19.33 -12.87
CA PHE A 4 -18.86 -18.51 -13.15
C PHE A 4 -18.95 -17.17 -12.41
N LEU A 5 -18.67 -17.21 -11.11
CA LEU A 5 -18.27 -16.06 -10.30
C LEU A 5 -17.23 -16.59 -9.31
N ASN A 6 -16.01 -16.79 -9.82
CA ASN A 6 -14.79 -16.99 -9.05
C ASN A 6 -13.63 -16.88 -10.04
N ILE A 7 -13.44 -15.68 -10.56
CA ILE A 7 -12.13 -15.28 -11.07
C ILE A 7 -11.66 -14.17 -10.14
N ILE A 8 -11.29 -14.56 -8.91
CA ILE A 8 -10.20 -13.85 -8.24
C ILE A 8 -8.99 -14.20 -9.09
N THR A 9 -8.70 -13.39 -10.10
CA THR A 9 -7.45 -13.50 -10.82
C THR A 9 -6.38 -13.21 -9.77
N SER A 10 -5.70 -14.26 -9.30
CA SER A 10 -4.39 -14.13 -8.70
C SER A 10 -3.43 -13.65 -9.80
N LEU A 11 -3.53 -12.37 -10.16
CA LEU A 11 -2.35 -11.66 -10.62
C LEU A 11 -1.39 -11.72 -9.44
N ASP A 12 -0.19 -12.22 -9.69
CA ASP A 12 0.80 -12.53 -8.68
C ASP A 12 1.38 -11.20 -8.14
N TYR A 13 0.63 -10.51 -7.28
CA TYR A 13 0.98 -9.23 -6.68
C TYR A 13 2.03 -9.40 -5.57
N ARG A 14 3.19 -9.97 -5.92
CA ARG A 14 4.20 -10.33 -4.93
C ARG A 14 4.81 -9.11 -4.22
N ALA A 15 4.92 -7.94 -4.86
CA ALA A 15 5.34 -6.71 -4.17
C ALA A 15 4.32 -6.26 -3.11
N LEU A 16 3.01 -6.40 -3.38
CA LEU A 16 1.97 -6.16 -2.37
C LEU A 16 2.10 -7.11 -1.16
N THR A 17 2.70 -8.30 -1.33
CA THR A 17 3.02 -9.16 -0.18
C THR A 17 4.16 -8.61 0.68
N GLN A 18 5.15 -7.96 0.07
CA GLN A 18 6.22 -7.28 0.81
C GLN A 18 5.69 -6.06 1.56
N PHE A 19 4.81 -5.28 0.95
CA PHE A 19 4.13 -4.17 1.62
C PHE A 19 3.30 -4.65 2.82
N ARG A 20 2.48 -5.71 2.63
CA ARG A 20 1.73 -6.34 3.72
C ARG A 20 2.65 -6.76 4.88
N ASP A 21 3.79 -7.36 4.58
CA ASP A 21 4.75 -7.79 5.59
C ASP A 21 5.42 -6.61 6.32
N MET A 22 5.65 -5.49 5.64
CA MET A 22 6.06 -4.23 6.26
C MET A 22 4.99 -3.70 7.22
N ILE A 23 3.72 -3.69 6.83
CA ILE A 23 2.62 -3.28 7.73
C ILE A 23 2.62 -4.16 9.00
N LEU A 24 2.72 -5.49 8.84
CA LEU A 24 2.78 -6.43 9.96
C LEU A 24 4.05 -6.28 10.82
N CYS A 25 5.15 -5.76 10.25
CA CYS A 25 6.37 -5.47 11.00
C CYS A 25 6.13 -4.42 12.09
N VAL A 26 5.39 -3.36 11.75
CA VAL A 26 5.20 -2.19 12.62
C VAL A 26 3.86 -2.22 13.37
N GLN A 27 2.86 -2.90 12.80
CA GLN A 27 1.52 -3.09 13.36
C GLN A 27 1.14 -4.59 13.37
N PRO A 28 1.74 -5.41 14.26
CA PRO A 28 1.61 -6.87 14.22
C PRO A 28 0.20 -7.41 14.52
N ASN A 29 -0.68 -6.58 15.09
CA ASN A 29 -2.04 -6.97 15.43
C ASN A 29 -3.08 -6.50 14.40
N SER A 30 -2.65 -5.85 13.31
CA SER A 30 -3.53 -5.48 12.20
C SER A 30 -3.86 -6.68 11.33
N TRP A 31 -4.91 -6.52 10.52
CA TRP A 31 -5.30 -7.40 9.43
C TRP A 31 -5.21 -6.62 8.12
N PRO A 32 -4.03 -6.42 7.51
CA PRO A 32 -3.82 -5.39 6.50
C PRO A 32 -4.78 -5.42 5.29
N VAL A 33 -5.21 -6.62 4.88
CA VAL A 33 -6.16 -6.79 3.77
C VAL A 33 -7.58 -6.33 4.16
N LEU A 34 -7.97 -6.48 5.42
CA LEU A 34 -9.27 -6.03 5.92
C LEU A 34 -9.21 -4.57 6.36
N ASP A 35 -8.14 -4.19 7.06
CA ASP A 35 -8.05 -2.89 7.69
C ASP A 35 -7.74 -1.76 6.67
N TYR A 36 -7.02 -2.04 5.58
CA TYR A 36 -6.40 -1.02 4.73
C TYR A 36 -6.60 -1.19 3.21
N ALA A 37 -7.22 -2.27 2.71
CA ALA A 37 -7.31 -2.48 1.25
C ALA A 37 -8.56 -1.86 0.59
N ASP A 38 -9.56 -1.45 1.39
CA ASP A 38 -10.78 -0.76 0.97
C ASP A 38 -11.24 0.17 2.10
N TYR A 39 -10.53 1.28 2.27
CA TYR A 39 -10.72 2.22 3.37
C TYR A 39 -10.67 3.67 2.88
N GLY A 40 -11.63 4.48 3.32
CA GLY A 40 -11.68 5.90 3.00
C GLY A 40 -11.77 6.14 1.49
N CYS A 41 -11.10 7.19 1.03
CA CYS A 41 -11.14 7.66 -0.34
C CYS A 41 -9.92 7.25 -1.17
N TYR A 42 -8.85 6.76 -0.54
CA TYR A 42 -7.58 6.44 -1.19
C TYR A 42 -7.07 5.04 -0.91
N CYS A 43 -7.33 4.44 0.25
CA CYS A 43 -6.79 3.12 0.54
C CYS A 43 -7.49 2.02 -0.28
N GLY A 44 -6.89 1.65 -1.41
CA GLY A 44 -7.42 0.66 -2.34
C GLY A 44 -6.95 0.93 -3.77
N MET A 45 -7.68 0.42 -4.76
CA MET A 45 -7.38 0.71 -6.16
C MET A 45 -8.01 2.05 -6.58
N GLY A 46 -7.17 3.02 -6.94
CA GLY A 46 -7.62 4.32 -7.47
C GLY A 46 -7.39 5.43 -6.46
N GLY A 47 -8.43 6.19 -6.14
CA GLY A 47 -8.40 7.25 -5.14
C GLY A 47 -8.63 8.65 -5.69
N SER A 48 -9.45 9.43 -5.00
CA SER A 48 -9.79 10.80 -5.39
C SER A 48 -10.51 11.57 -4.29
N GLY A 49 -10.53 12.89 -4.38
CA GLY A 49 -11.25 13.76 -3.45
C GLY A 49 -10.37 14.16 -2.27
N THR A 50 -10.95 14.24 -1.09
CA THR A 50 -10.26 14.64 0.14
C THR A 50 -10.16 13.45 1.09
N PRO A 51 -8.97 13.13 1.64
CA PRO A 51 -8.84 12.07 2.61
C PRO A 51 -9.73 12.29 3.84
N VAL A 52 -10.44 11.26 4.27
CA VAL A 52 -11.43 11.36 5.37
C VAL A 52 -10.79 11.38 6.77
N ASP A 53 -9.55 10.89 6.89
CA ASP A 53 -8.74 10.95 8.11
C ASP A 53 -7.23 10.82 7.81
N ASP A 54 -6.43 10.72 8.87
CA ASP A 54 -4.98 10.57 8.77
C ASP A 54 -4.54 9.22 8.20
N LEU A 55 -5.34 8.15 8.35
CA LEU A 55 -5.04 6.85 7.76
C LEU A 55 -5.24 6.89 6.24
N ASP A 56 -6.36 7.46 5.81
CA ASP A 56 -6.67 7.67 4.39
C ASP A 56 -5.64 8.60 3.73
N ARG A 57 -5.16 9.62 4.45
CA ARG A 57 -4.06 10.47 3.98
C ARG A 57 -2.75 9.71 3.79
N CYS A 58 -2.47 8.69 4.59
CA CYS A 58 -1.30 7.84 4.36
C CYS A 58 -1.40 7.14 2.99
N CYS A 59 -2.60 6.73 2.60
CA CYS A 59 -2.87 6.08 1.31
C CYS A 59 -2.76 7.08 0.15
N GLU A 60 -3.30 8.29 0.29
CA GLU A 60 -3.11 9.37 -0.70
C GLU A 60 -1.61 9.61 -1.00
N VAL A 61 -0.79 9.70 0.05
CA VAL A 61 0.65 9.90 -0.08
C VAL A 61 1.32 8.67 -0.72
N HIS A 62 0.85 7.46 -0.40
CA HIS A 62 1.36 6.22 -0.99
C HIS A 62 1.05 6.14 -2.49
N ASP A 63 -0.17 6.46 -2.91
CA ASP A 63 -0.58 6.50 -4.32
C ASP A 63 0.26 7.51 -5.12
N HIS A 64 0.49 8.70 -4.55
CA HIS A 64 1.38 9.68 -5.16
C HIS A 64 2.82 9.18 -5.25
N CYS A 65 3.32 8.50 -4.22
CA CYS A 65 4.66 7.91 -4.24
C CYS A 65 4.81 6.84 -5.32
N TYR A 66 3.78 6.00 -5.51
CA TYR A 66 3.74 5.02 -6.61
C TYR A 66 3.62 5.70 -7.98
N SER A 67 2.86 6.79 -8.08
CA SER A 67 2.79 7.57 -9.32
C SER A 67 4.14 8.19 -9.69
N ASP A 68 4.88 8.68 -8.71
CA ASP A 68 6.20 9.25 -8.89
C ASP A 68 7.24 8.17 -9.25
N SER A 69 7.17 6.98 -8.64
CA SER A 69 8.08 5.87 -8.98
C SER A 69 7.91 5.43 -10.43
N MET A 70 6.68 5.37 -10.94
CA MET A 70 6.40 5.07 -12.36
C MET A 70 6.88 6.17 -13.33
N GLN A 71 7.23 7.35 -12.84
CA GLN A 71 7.80 8.45 -13.63
C GLN A 71 9.31 8.60 -13.42
N HIS A 72 9.89 7.82 -12.51
CA HIS A 72 11.29 7.92 -12.16
C HIS A 72 12.18 7.45 -13.32
N PRO A 73 13.25 8.18 -13.69
CA PRO A 73 14.07 7.85 -14.86
C PRO A 73 14.77 6.48 -14.78
N GLU A 74 15.11 6.04 -13.57
CA GLU A 74 15.72 4.74 -13.32
C GLU A 74 14.69 3.60 -13.16
N CYS A 75 13.39 3.90 -13.19
CA CYS A 75 12.32 2.91 -13.20
C CYS A 75 11.79 2.77 -14.62
N TRP A 76 11.88 1.57 -15.20
CA TRP A 76 11.32 1.29 -16.51
C TRP A 76 9.87 0.80 -16.37
N PRO A 77 8.83 1.61 -16.69
CA PRO A 77 7.46 1.34 -16.23
C PRO A 77 6.82 0.04 -16.73
N ILE A 78 7.41 -0.58 -17.75
CA ILE A 78 6.95 -1.88 -18.30
C ILE A 78 7.44 -3.05 -17.44
N LEU A 79 8.61 -2.89 -16.79
CA LEU A 79 9.25 -3.92 -15.97
C LEU A 79 9.09 -3.61 -14.48
N ASP A 80 9.34 -2.36 -14.10
CA ASP A 80 9.49 -1.93 -12.70
C ASP A 80 8.19 -1.29 -12.18
N ASN A 81 7.08 -2.03 -12.33
CA ASN A 81 5.80 -1.59 -11.83
C ASN A 81 5.75 -1.75 -10.29
N PRO A 82 5.37 -0.72 -9.50
CA PRO A 82 5.44 -0.76 -8.03
C PRO A 82 4.52 -1.80 -7.37
N TYR A 83 3.57 -2.37 -8.11
CA TYR A 83 2.71 -3.47 -7.64
C TYR A 83 3.33 -4.86 -7.87
N THR A 84 4.41 -4.97 -8.66
CA THR A 84 5.05 -6.24 -9.02
C THR A 84 6.56 -6.28 -8.82
N GLU A 85 7.23 -5.13 -8.81
CA GLU A 85 8.67 -5.02 -8.67
C GLU A 85 9.10 -5.41 -7.26
N PHE A 86 10.12 -6.27 -7.19
CA PHE A 86 10.62 -6.75 -5.91
C PHE A 86 11.71 -5.84 -5.39
N TYR A 87 11.76 -5.68 -4.09
CA TYR A 87 12.84 -4.94 -3.45
C TYR A 87 13.32 -5.66 -2.19
N ALA A 88 14.57 -5.44 -1.80
CA ALA A 88 15.10 -5.90 -0.52
C ALA A 88 14.69 -4.96 0.62
N TYR A 89 14.24 -5.55 1.73
CA TYR A 89 13.99 -4.84 2.97
C TYR A 89 14.35 -5.71 4.16
N ASN A 90 14.57 -5.07 5.32
CA ASN A 90 14.72 -5.75 6.59
C ASN A 90 13.70 -5.22 7.60
N CYS A 91 13.14 -6.13 8.40
CA CYS A 91 12.22 -5.82 9.49
C CYS A 91 12.84 -6.22 10.83
N ASP A 92 13.17 -5.22 11.64
CA ASP A 92 13.44 -5.41 13.07
C ASP A 92 12.11 -5.38 13.83
N LYS A 93 11.53 -6.57 14.01
CA LYS A 93 10.24 -6.76 14.70
C LYS A 93 10.26 -6.29 16.16
N GLN A 94 11.41 -6.37 16.82
CA GLN A 94 11.52 -5.99 18.23
C GLN A 94 11.40 -4.47 18.38
N ASN A 95 12.06 -3.73 17.49
CA ASN A 95 12.04 -2.26 17.50
C ASN A 95 10.98 -1.66 16.56
N LYS A 96 10.18 -2.49 15.88
CA LYS A 96 9.19 -2.08 14.87
C LYS A 96 9.81 -1.13 13.85
N LYS A 97 10.95 -1.53 13.29
CA LYS A 97 11.73 -0.70 12.37
C LYS A 97 11.96 -1.45 11.07
N ILE A 98 11.68 -0.76 9.96
CA ILE A 98 11.93 -1.24 8.61
C ILE A 98 13.11 -0.47 8.02
N THR A 99 13.92 -1.13 7.19
CA THR A 99 15.01 -0.50 6.44
C THR A 99 15.07 -1.03 5.02
N CYS A 100 15.20 -0.14 4.05
CA CYS A 100 15.39 -0.45 2.63
C CYS A 100 16.88 -0.39 2.25
N ASN A 101 17.32 -1.26 1.34
CA ASN A 101 18.69 -1.26 0.84
C ASN A 101 18.76 -1.86 -0.56
N ASN A 102 18.58 -1.02 -1.58
CA ASN A 102 18.37 -1.42 -2.96
C ASN A 102 19.05 -0.47 -3.96
N ASP A 103 18.94 -0.79 -5.25
CA ASP A 103 19.20 0.18 -6.33
C ASP A 103 18.10 1.27 -6.40
N GLU A 104 18.26 2.24 -7.29
CA GLU A 104 17.50 3.49 -7.24
C GLU A 104 15.98 3.28 -7.39
N CYS A 105 15.54 2.41 -8.31
CA CYS A 105 14.11 2.17 -8.52
C CYS A 105 13.50 1.35 -7.38
N GLU A 106 14.11 0.22 -7.05
CA GLU A 106 13.69 -0.66 -5.96
C GLU A 106 13.69 0.08 -4.60
N MET A 107 14.68 0.98 -4.38
CA MET A 107 14.76 1.81 -3.18
C MET A 107 13.59 2.77 -3.10
N PHE A 108 13.22 3.40 -4.22
CA PHE A 108 12.09 4.32 -4.28
C PHE A 108 10.80 3.62 -3.86
N ILE A 109 10.50 2.48 -4.47
CA ILE A 109 9.28 1.68 -4.19
C ILE A 109 9.29 1.18 -2.74
N CYS A 110 10.42 0.62 -2.28
CA CYS A 110 10.57 0.17 -0.89
C CYS A 110 10.32 1.30 0.11
N GLU A 111 10.80 2.51 -0.17
CA GLU A 111 10.59 3.67 0.71
C GLU A 111 9.15 4.18 0.68
N CYS A 112 8.42 4.03 -0.43
CA CYS A 112 6.98 4.28 -0.47
C CYS A 112 6.25 3.36 0.53
N ASP A 113 6.50 2.06 0.43
CA ASP A 113 5.86 1.04 1.27
C ASP A 113 6.25 1.15 2.74
N ARG A 114 7.54 1.42 3.01
CA ARG A 114 8.05 1.66 4.36
C ARG A 114 7.33 2.82 5.03
N LYS A 115 7.24 3.96 4.33
CA LYS A 115 6.61 5.17 4.87
C LYS A 115 5.12 4.98 5.07
N ALA A 116 4.42 4.33 4.14
CA ALA A 116 3.01 4.01 4.28
C ALA A 116 2.76 3.10 5.50
N ALA A 117 3.53 2.02 5.66
CA ALA A 117 3.42 1.12 6.81
C ALA A 117 3.65 1.85 8.15
N GLU A 118 4.71 2.68 8.23
CA GLU A 118 4.99 3.49 9.42
C GLU A 118 3.92 4.54 9.70
N CYS A 119 3.29 5.08 8.66
CA CYS A 119 2.17 6.02 8.76
C CYS A 119 0.92 5.32 9.31
N PHE A 120 0.55 4.15 8.77
CA PHE A 120 -0.56 3.32 9.26
C PHE A 120 -0.40 2.96 10.74
N ALA A 121 0.83 2.68 11.19
CA ALA A 121 1.11 2.35 12.59
C ALA A 121 0.92 3.54 13.56
N ARG A 122 0.87 4.77 13.06
CA ARG A 122 0.67 6.01 13.84
C ARG A 122 -0.75 6.59 13.71
N SER A 123 -1.45 6.23 12.64
CA SER A 123 -2.84 6.63 12.41
C SER A 123 -3.83 5.73 13.15
N SER A 124 -5.01 6.25 13.44
CA SER A 124 -6.11 5.47 14.01
C SER A 124 -6.96 4.86 12.90
N TRP A 125 -7.40 3.63 13.08
CA TRP A 125 -8.36 2.99 12.17
C TRP A 125 -9.79 3.27 12.64
N ASN A 126 -10.64 3.74 11.73
CA ASN A 126 -12.06 4.01 11.98
C ASN A 126 -12.95 3.03 11.19
N PRO A 127 -13.72 2.14 11.85
CA PRO A 127 -14.61 1.21 11.15
C PRO A 127 -15.66 1.89 10.27
N ASP A 128 -16.05 3.13 10.57
CA ASP A 128 -17.05 3.86 9.78
C ASP A 128 -16.54 4.26 8.38
N HIS A 129 -15.22 4.17 8.14
CA HIS A 129 -14.58 4.50 6.87
C HIS A 129 -14.22 3.25 6.05
N GLU A 130 -14.52 2.05 6.54
CA GLU A 130 -14.37 0.80 5.79
C GLU A 130 -15.39 0.76 4.63
N HIS A 131 -14.95 0.40 3.42
CA HIS A 131 -15.78 0.37 2.21
C HIS A 131 -16.56 1.68 1.96
N LEU A 132 -15.92 2.83 2.22
CA LEU A 132 -16.56 4.14 2.09
C LEU A 132 -17.03 4.36 0.63
N PRO A 133 -18.31 4.69 0.39
CA PRO A 133 -18.80 4.99 -0.95
C PRO A 133 -18.08 6.18 -1.58
N SER A 134 -17.68 6.05 -2.84
CA SER A 134 -16.90 7.07 -3.55
C SER A 134 -17.63 8.40 -3.76
N ASP A 135 -18.96 8.44 -3.64
CA ASP A 135 -19.72 9.70 -3.67
C ASP A 135 -19.58 10.54 -2.39
N GLN A 136 -18.98 9.98 -1.35
CA GLN A 136 -18.60 10.69 -0.12
C GLN A 136 -17.19 11.28 -0.18
N CYS A 137 -16.42 10.95 -1.24
CA CYS A 137 -15.10 11.49 -1.49
C CYS A 137 -15.21 12.80 -2.28
N GLN A 138 -15.20 13.92 -1.55
CA GLN A 138 -15.40 15.28 -2.08
C GLN A 138 -14.10 15.94 -2.55
#